data_AF-A0A351YGL6-F1
#
_entry.id   AF-A0A351YGL6-F1
#
_cell.length_a   1.000
_cell.length_b   1.000
_cell.length_c   1.000
_cell.angle_alpha   90.00
_cell.angle_beta   90.00
_cell.angle_gamma   90.00
#
_symmetry.space_group_name_H-M   'P 1'
#
loop_
_entity.id
_entity.type
_entity.pdbx_description
1 polymer ?
#
loop_
_entity_poly.entity_id
_entity_poly.type
_entity_poly.pdbx_seq_one_letter_code
_entity_poly.pdbx_strand_id
1 'polypeptide(L)'
;MNANVSLNMDSLLSFIHSLSLSTSNKRWLAEKLLEETREETATKEMLDKHFGKWKDSRSADEIIKDMRNARSGIRQPLNID
;
A
#
# COMPACT_ATOMS: atom_id res chain seq x y z
N MET A 1 6.52 -36.18 -14.29
CA MET A 1 5.12 -36.54 -13.96
C MET A 1 4.48 -35.32 -13.34
N ASN A 2 3.56 -34.64 -14.03
CA ASN A 2 2.83 -33.51 -13.47
C ASN A 2 1.58 -34.06 -12.79
N ALA A 3 1.53 -34.00 -11.45
CA ALA A 3 0.33 -34.37 -10.72
C ALA A 3 -0.68 -33.23 -10.86
N ASN A 4 -1.71 -33.41 -11.69
CA ASN A 4 -2.87 -32.55 -11.69
C ASN A 4 -3.69 -32.84 -10.43
N VAL A 5 -3.50 -32.04 -9.38
CA VAL A 5 -4.28 -32.12 -8.15
C VAL A 5 -5.58 -31.35 -8.38
N SER A 6 -6.69 -32.08 -8.52
CA SER A 6 -8.04 -31.52 -8.49
C SER A 6 -8.44 -31.27 -7.04
N LEU A 7 -8.35 -30.03 -6.57
CA LEU A 7 -8.81 -29.64 -5.24
C LEU A 7 -10.32 -29.38 -5.26
N ASN A 8 -11.08 -30.18 -4.50
CA ASN A 8 -12.51 -29.95 -4.27
C ASN A 8 -12.68 -28.99 -3.08
N MET A 9 -13.55 -27.98 -3.21
CA MET A 9 -13.87 -27.03 -2.12
C MET A 9 -14.37 -27.74 -0.86
N ASP A 10 -15.14 -28.82 -0.99
CA ASP A 10 -15.62 -29.58 0.18
C ASP A 10 -14.48 -30.26 0.93
N SER A 11 -13.49 -30.77 0.20
CA SER A 11 -12.30 -31.39 0.80
C SER A 11 -11.43 -30.37 1.53
N LEU A 12 -11.34 -29.16 0.98
CA LEU A 12 -10.60 -28.05 1.58
C LEU A 12 -11.28 -27.52 2.85
N LEU A 13 -12.60 -27.36 2.82
CA LEU A 13 -13.40 -27.01 3.99
C LEU A 13 -13.30 -28.08 5.07
N SER A 14 -13.41 -29.36 4.70
CA SER A 14 -13.26 -30.48 5.63
C SER A 14 -11.87 -30.49 6.29
N PHE A 15 -10.81 -30.18 5.54
CA PHE A 15 -9.46 -30.00 6.09
C PHE A 15 -9.40 -28.85 7.09
N ILE A 16 -9.93 -27.67 6.76
CA ILE A 16 -9.97 -26.52 7.68
C ILE A 16 -10.75 -26.86 8.96
N HIS A 17 -11.86 -27.59 8.83
CA HIS A 17 -12.64 -28.05 9.99
C HIS A 17 -11.87 -29.09 10.82
N SER A 18 -11.07 -29.96 10.18
CA SER A 18 -10.25 -30.97 10.87
C SER A 18 -9.15 -30.37 11.75
N LEU A 19 -8.72 -29.13 11.48
CA LEU A 19 -7.75 -28.41 12.31
C LEU A 19 -8.27 -28.07 13.72
N SER A 20 -9.55 -28.37 14.02
CA SER A 20 -10.17 -28.20 15.34
C SER A 20 -9.88 -26.83 15.98
N LEU A 21 -9.89 -25.79 15.16
CA LEU A 21 -9.52 -24.44 15.56
C LEU A 21 -10.51 -23.86 16.57
N SER A 22 -10.01 -23.18 17.60
CA SER A 22 -10.82 -22.30 18.44
C SER A 22 -11.45 -21.19 17.58
N THR A 23 -12.55 -20.59 18.06
CA THR A 23 -13.21 -19.46 17.36
C THR A 23 -12.23 -18.33 17.04
N SER A 24 -11.31 -18.03 17.97
CA SER A 24 -10.25 -17.03 17.77
C SER A 24 -9.28 -17.41 16.66
N ASN A 25 -8.89 -18.69 16.57
CA ASN A 25 -7.97 -19.16 15.54
C ASN A 25 -8.63 -19.22 14.15
N LYS A 26 -9.93 -19.54 14.06
CA LYS A 26 -10.70 -19.45 12.80
C LYS A 26 -10.74 -18.01 12.29
N ARG A 27 -10.97 -17.06 13.19
CA ARG A 27 -10.97 -15.64 12.86
C ARG A 27 -9.59 -15.18 12.38
N TRP A 28 -8.53 -15.55 13.09
CA TRP A 28 -7.16 -15.22 12.69
C TRP A 28 -6.81 -15.76 11.30
N LEU A 29 -7.17 -17.02 11.00
CA LEU A 29 -6.92 -17.62 9.69
C LEU A 29 -7.66 -16.88 8.58
N ALA A 30 -8.94 -16.55 8.82
CA ALA A 30 -9.72 -15.75 7.87
C ALA A 30 -9.12 -14.35 7.66
N GLU A 31 -8.67 -13.69 8.72
CA GLU A 31 -8.00 -12.39 8.65
C GLU A 31 -6.71 -12.46 7.83
N LYS A 32 -5.89 -13.51 8.02
CA LYS A 32 -4.65 -13.72 7.26
C LYS A 32 -4.89 -14.01 5.78
N LEU A 33 -5.87 -14.85 5.45
CA LEU A 33 -6.23 -15.12 4.05
C LEU A 33 -6.78 -13.87 3.34
N LEU A 34 -7.46 -12.98 4.06
CA LEU A 34 -7.94 -11.71 3.52
C LEU A 34 -6.81 -10.66 3.41
N GLU A 35 -5.76 -10.74 4.22
CA GLU A 35 -4.64 -9.79 4.20
C GLU A 35 -3.92 -9.78 2.84
N GLU A 36 -3.67 -10.95 2.26
CA GLU A 36 -3.06 -11.09 0.93
C GLU A 36 -3.86 -10.33 -0.14
N THR A 37 -5.21 -10.43 -0.10
CA THR A 37 -6.07 -9.71 -1.04
C THR A 37 -6.07 -8.19 -0.83
N ARG A 38 -5.81 -7.73 0.40
CA ARG A 38 -5.80 -6.31 0.73
C ARG A 38 -4.49 -5.65 0.29
N GLU A 39 -3.35 -6.30 0.46
CA GLU A 39 -2.05 -5.75 0.05
C GLU A 39 -1.96 -5.52 -1.47
N GLU A 40 -2.52 -6.42 -2.27
CA GLU A 40 -2.62 -6.25 -3.73
C GLU A 40 -3.46 -5.02 -4.12
N THR A 41 -4.54 -4.76 -3.39
CA THR A 41 -5.41 -3.60 -3.67
C THR A 41 -4.83 -2.28 -3.17
N ALA A 42 -4.21 -2.27 -1.98
CA ALA A 42 -3.67 -1.07 -1.34
C ALA A 42 -2.49 -0.47 -2.13
N THR A 43 -1.64 -1.32 -2.72
CA THR A 43 -0.51 -0.87 -3.54
C THR A 43 -0.98 -0.13 -4.79
N LYS A 44 -2.01 -0.66 -5.46
CA LYS A 44 -2.60 -0.02 -6.64
C LYS A 44 -3.31 1.27 -6.28
N GLU A 45 -4.07 1.29 -5.19
CA GLU A 45 -4.76 2.49 -4.71
C GLU A 45 -3.78 3.60 -4.28
N MET A 46 -2.67 3.24 -3.62
CA MET A 46 -1.60 4.18 -3.27
C MET A 46 -0.95 4.77 -4.53
N LEU A 47 -0.61 3.94 -5.51
CA LEU A 47 -0.04 4.39 -6.78
C LEU A 47 -1.03 5.29 -7.53
N ASP A 48 -2.29 4.92 -7.66
CA ASP A 48 -3.31 5.73 -8.34
C ASP A 48 -3.56 7.07 -7.63
N LYS A 49 -3.42 7.11 -6.31
CA LYS A 49 -3.59 8.33 -5.50
C LYS A 49 -2.42 9.30 -5.61
N HIS A 50 -1.19 8.80 -5.73
CA HIS A 50 0.01 9.64 -5.63
C HIS A 50 0.77 9.80 -6.95
N PHE A 51 0.75 8.80 -7.83
CA PHE A 51 1.51 8.82 -9.08
C PHE A 51 0.80 9.69 -10.13
N GLY A 52 1.52 10.67 -10.70
CA GLY A 52 1.01 11.52 -11.78
C GLY A 52 -0.05 12.56 -11.41
N LYS A 53 -0.43 12.68 -10.12
CA LYS A 53 -1.34 13.74 -9.63
C LYS A 53 -0.65 15.09 -9.52
N TRP A 54 0.64 15.12 -9.18
CA TRP A 54 1.40 16.36 -9.25
C TRP A 54 1.78 16.62 -10.70
N LYS A 55 0.96 17.46 -11.35
CA LYS A 55 1.28 18.03 -12.65
C LYS A 55 1.73 19.46 -12.44
N ASP A 56 3.02 19.71 -12.63
CA ASP A 56 3.56 21.04 -12.64
C ASP A 56 3.71 21.48 -14.10
N SER A 57 3.03 22.57 -14.46
CA SER A 57 3.10 23.14 -15.82
C SER A 57 4.36 23.98 -16.03
N ARG A 58 5.10 24.27 -14.96
CA ARG A 58 6.35 25.03 -15.01
C ARG A 58 7.45 24.18 -15.62
N SER A 59 8.32 24.84 -16.37
CA SER A 59 9.56 24.24 -16.86
C SER A 59 10.52 23.96 -15.69
N ALA A 60 11.49 23.06 -15.92
CA ALA A 60 12.52 22.76 -14.93
C ALA A 60 13.27 24.02 -14.47
N ASP A 61 13.54 24.95 -15.39
CA ASP A 61 14.23 26.22 -15.10
C ASP A 61 13.41 27.15 -14.21
N GLU A 62 12.10 27.22 -14.42
CA GLU A 62 11.18 27.99 -13.57
C GLU A 62 11.11 27.41 -12.16
N ILE A 63 11.07 26.08 -12.03
CA ILE A 63 11.11 25.40 -10.74
C ILE A 63 12.42 25.70 -10.02
N ILE A 64 13.56 25.58 -10.71
CA ILE A 64 14.88 25.88 -10.13
C ILE A 64 14.96 27.35 -9.68
N LYS A 65 14.44 28.28 -10.49
CA LYS A 65 14.41 29.70 -10.17
C LYS A 65 13.54 29.99 -8.94
N ASP A 66 12.34 29.40 -8.88
CA ASP A 66 11.41 29.53 -7.76
C ASP A 66 12.02 28.99 -6.45
N MET A 67 12.65 27.81 -6.51
CA MET A 67 13.36 27.23 -5.37
C MET A 67 14.52 28.10 -4.87
N ARG A 68 15.27 28.72 -5.77
CA ARG A 68 16.36 29.66 -5.40
C ARG A 68 15.79 30.93 -4.76
N ASN A 69 14.70 31.46 -5.29
CA ASN A 69 14.05 32.66 -4.78
C ASN A 69 13.44 32.42 -3.39
N ALA A 70 12.76 31.29 -3.18
CA ALA A 70 12.22 30.90 -1.88
C ALA A 70 13.29 30.85 -0.77
N ARG A 71 14.51 30.41 -1.12
CA ARG A 71 15.66 30.34 -0.18
C ARG A 71 16.26 31.70 0.16
N SER A 72 15.97 32.75 -0.62
CA SER A 72 16.50 34.09 -0.37
C SER A 72 15.77 34.82 0.77
N GLY A 73 14.51 34.47 1.04
CA GLY A 73 13.70 35.07 2.12
C GLY A 73 14.06 34.59 3.53
N ILE A 74 14.65 33.40 3.68
CA ILE A 74 14.99 32.78 4.98
C ILE A 74 16.25 33.42 5.61
N ARG A 75 16.96 34.29 4.88
CA ARG A 75 18.13 35.02 5.40
C ARG A 75 17.78 36.27 6.21
N GLN A 76 16.54 36.43 6.65
CA GLN A 76 16.23 37.46 7.65
C GLN A 76 16.69 36.95 9.02
N PRO A 77 17.51 37.70 9.77
CA PRO A 77 17.87 37.31 11.12
C PRO A 77 16.58 37.13 11.95
N LEU A 78 16.49 36.03 12.71
CA LEU A 78 15.39 35.85 13.66
C LEU A 78 15.43 37.03 14.64
N ASN A 79 14.40 37.86 14.63
CA ASN A 79 14.25 38.92 15.62
C ASN A 79 13.67 38.27 16.87
N ILE A 80 14.52 38.07 17.87
CA ILE A 80 14.12 37.58 19.20
C ILE A 80 13.96 38.84 20.04
N ASP A 81 12.71 39.29 20.19
CA ASP A 81 12.30 40.28 21.20
C ASP A 81 12.06 39.57 22.54
#